data_AF-K1T144-F1
#
_entry.id   AF-K1T144-F1
#
_cell.length_a   1.000
_cell.length_b   1.000
_cell.length_c   1.000
_cell.angle_alpha   90.00
_cell.angle_beta   90.00
_cell.angle_gamma   90.00
#
_symmetry.space_group_name_H-M   'P 1'
#
loop_
_entity.id
_entity.type
_entity.pdbx_description
1 polymer ?
#
loop_
_entity_poly.entity_id
_entity_poly.type
_entity_poly.pdbx_seq_one_letter_code
_entity_poly.pdbx_strand_id
1 'polypeptide(L)' 'MEKGSVTVNGVSLTVCDSKESSFRVAIIPYTFEHTNFCRIGVGSVVNLEFDIVGKYIARLMRNYMK' A
#
# COMPACT_ATOMS: atom_id res chain seq x y z
N MET A 1 1.12 -14.36 2.97
CA MET A 1 0.77 -13.86 1.61
C MET A 1 1.22 -12.42 1.54
N GLU A 2 2.33 -12.13 0.85
CA GLU A 2 3.03 -10.84 0.93
C GLU A 2 2.80 -9.93 -0.29
N LYS A 3 1.80 -10.24 -1.12
CA LYS A 3 1.46 -9.44 -2.30
C LYS A 3 0.06 -8.85 -2.12
N GLY A 4 0.01 -7.68 -1.51
CA GLY A 4 -1.18 -6.83 -1.44
C GLY A 4 -1.07 -5.64 -2.38
N SER A 5 -2.17 -4.94 -2.58
CA SER A 5 -2.20 -3.63 -3.22
C SER A 5 -2.31 -2.54 -2.16
N VAL A 6 -1.67 -1.41 -2.45
CA VAL A 6 -1.79 -0.18 -1.66
C VAL A 6 -1.83 1.00 -2.61
N THR A 7 -2.64 2.00 -2.28
CA THR A 7 -2.69 3.24 -3.03
C THR A 7 -2.02 4.33 -2.20
N VAL A 8 -1.06 5.03 -2.82
CA VAL A 8 -0.33 6.14 -2.19
C VAL A 8 -0.57 7.40 -3.01
N ASN A 9 -1.18 8.43 -2.41
CA ASN A 9 -1.60 9.64 -3.10
C ASN A 9 -2.42 9.37 -4.38
N GLY A 10 -3.27 8.34 -4.36
CA GLY A 10 -4.08 7.91 -5.52
C GLY A 10 -3.35 7.02 -6.54
N VAL A 11 -2.06 6.73 -6.36
CA VAL A 11 -1.28 5.84 -7.24
C VAL A 11 -1.34 4.41 -6.71
N SER A 12 -1.93 3.50 -7.50
CA SER A 12 -1.99 2.08 -7.17
C SER A 12 -0.63 1.41 -7.33
N LEU A 13 -0.17 0.73 -6.27
CA LEU A 13 1.14 0.09 -6.19
C LEU A 13 1.01 -1.32 -5.61
N THR A 14 1.94 -2.19 -6.00
CA THR A 14 2.04 -3.55 -5.46
C THR A 14 3.03 -3.56 -4.29
N VAL A 15 2.59 -4.07 -3.15
CA VAL A 15 3.44 -4.28 -1.98
C VAL A 15 4.34 -5.49 -2.23
N CYS A 16 5.65 -5.31 -2.07
CA CYS A 16 6.66 -6.35 -2.26
C CYS A 16 7.14 -6.95 -0.93
N ASP A 17 7.10 -6.16 0.15
CA ASP A 17 7.50 -6.56 1.50
C ASP A 17 6.63 -5.79 2.50
N SER A 18 6.02 -6.49 3.45
CA SER A 18 5.13 -5.92 4.46
C SER A 18 5.61 -6.29 5.85
N LYS A 19 5.85 -5.28 6.68
CA LYS A 19 6.20 -5.40 8.10
C LYS A 19 5.09 -4.79 8.96
N GLU A 20 5.19 -4.94 10.27
CA GLU A 20 4.17 -4.49 11.22
C GLU A 20 3.84 -2.99 11.11
N SER A 21 4.82 -2.13 10.88
CA SER A 21 4.66 -0.67 10.83
C SER A 21 5.19 -0.03 9.54
N SER A 22 5.56 -0.82 8.53
CA SER A 22 6.13 -0.31 7.29
C SER A 22 5.93 -1.30 6.14
N PHE A 23 5.87 -0.81 4.92
CA PHE A 23 5.82 -1.64 3.72
C PHE A 23 6.78 -1.09 2.66
N ARG A 24 7.14 -1.94 1.70
CA ARG A 24 7.95 -1.55 0.53
C ARG A 24 7.17 -1.80 -0.74
N VAL A 25 7.33 -0.87 -1.67
CA VAL A 25 6.79 -0.91 -3.03
C VAL A 25 7.93 -0.66 -4.00
N ALA A 26 7.83 -1.23 -5.19
CA ALA A 26 8.72 -0.90 -6.31
C ALA A 26 8.05 0.16 -7.19
N ILE A 27 8.81 1.19 -7.56
CA ILE A 27 8.34 2.25 -8.47
C ILE A 27 9.10 2.13 -9.77
N ILE A 28 8.38 1.95 -10.88
CA ILE A 28 8.96 1.95 -12.22
C ILE A 28 9.20 3.39 -12.73
N PRO A 29 10.12 3.60 -13.67
CA PRO A 29 10.45 4.95 -14.16
C PRO A 29 9.23 5.76 -14.62
N TYR A 30 8.32 5.14 -15.37
CA TYR A 30 7.10 5.80 -15.84
C TYR A 30 6.26 6.36 -14.67
N THR A 31 6.03 5.57 -13.63
CA THR A 31 5.30 6.00 -12.43
C THR A 31 6.05 7.11 -11.70
N PHE A 32 7.37 7.01 -11.59
CA PHE A 32 8.18 8.06 -10.95
C PHE A 32 8.06 9.40 -11.68
N GLU A 33 8.17 9.38 -13.01
CA GLU A 33 8.15 10.58 -13.87
C GLU A 33 6.76 11.20 -14.03
N HIS A 34 5.70 10.39 -14.06
CA HIS A 34 4.34 10.85 -14.38
C HIS A 34 3.43 11.00 -13.15
N THR A 35 3.95 10.81 -11.94
CA THR A 35 3.20 11.02 -10.70
C THR A 35 3.94 11.95 -9.75
N ASN A 36 3.33 12.27 -8.61
CA ASN A 36 3.98 13.13 -7.63
C ASN A 36 5.20 12.47 -6.95
N PHE A 37 5.46 11.18 -7.16
CA PHE A 37 6.58 10.43 -6.58
C PHE A 37 7.96 11.02 -6.89
N CYS A 38 8.14 11.72 -8.01
CA CYS A 38 9.38 12.46 -8.29
C CYS A 38 9.66 13.62 -7.32
N ARG A 39 8.67 14.04 -6.53
CA ARG A 39 8.74 15.18 -5.59
C ARG A 39 8.66 14.77 -4.12
N ILE A 40 8.44 13.49 -3.84
CA ILE A 40 8.30 12.97 -2.48
C ILE A 40 9.68 12.61 -1.95
N GLY A 41 9.98 13.01 -0.71
CA GLY A 41 11.22 12.70 -0.02
C GLY A 41 10.99 12.04 1.33
N VAL A 42 12.08 11.69 2.02
CA VAL A 42 12.01 11.20 3.40
C VAL A 42 11.37 12.26 4.28
N GLY A 43 10.36 11.87 5.06
CA GLY A 43 9.59 12.78 5.93
C GLY A 43 8.38 13.43 5.28
N SER A 44 8.16 13.24 3.96
CA SER A 44 6.93 13.69 3.31
C SER A 44 5.71 12.93 3.84
N VAL A 45 4.63 13.66 4.12
CA VAL A 45 3.32 13.08 4.45
C VAL A 45 2.62 12.68 3.15
N VAL A 46 2.03 11.48 3.15
CA VAL A 46 1.31 10.94 2.00
C VAL A 46 -0.05 10.37 2.44
N ASN A 47 -1.00 10.36 1.52
CA ASN A 47 -2.29 9.71 1.73
C ASN A 47 -2.16 8.21 1.43
N LEU A 48 -2.62 7.37 2.35
CA LEU A 48 -2.59 5.92 2.21
C LEU A 48 -4.02 5.37 2.16
N GLU A 49 -4.33 4.59 1.14
CA GLU A 49 -5.55 3.81 1.04
C GLU A 49 -5.19 2.33 0.89
N PHE A 50 -5.78 1.50 1.75
CA PHE A 50 -5.58 0.06 1.75
C PHE A 50 -6.78 -0.63 1.11
N ASP A 51 -6.52 -1.76 0.47
CA ASP A 51 -7.60 -2.56 -0.10
C ASP A 51 -8.63 -2.94 0.98
N ILE A 52 -9.85 -2.51 0.74
CA ILE A 52 -11.00 -2.70 1.60
C ILE A 52 -11.29 -4.20 1.74
N VAL A 53 -11.01 -4.99 0.69
CA VAL A 53 -11.21 -6.46 0.67
C VAL A 53 -10.42 -7.14 1.79
N GLY A 54 -9.17 -6.76 2.01
CA GLY A 54 -8.34 -7.30 3.10
C GLY A 54 -8.94 -7.02 4.48
N LYS A 55 -9.46 -5.81 4.70
CA LYS A 55 -10.16 -5.43 5.94
C LYS A 55 -11.43 -6.26 6.15
N TYR A 56 -12.22 -6.48 5.11
CA TYR A 56 -13.45 -7.29 5.21
C TYR A 56 -13.14 -8.77 5.47
N ILE A 57 -12.15 -9.34 4.78
CA ILE A 57 -11.72 -10.73 5.02
C ILE A 57 -11.20 -10.90 6.45
N ALA A 58 -10.31 -10.01 6.92
CA ALA A 58 -9.79 -10.07 8.29
C ALA A 58 -10.91 -9.96 9.34
N ARG A 59 -11.92 -9.12 9.09
CA ARG A 59 -13.09 -8.97 9.97
C ARG A 59 -13.96 -10.24 9.97
N LEU A 60 -14.19 -10.85 8.80
CA LEU A 60 -14.94 -12.11 8.68
C LEU A 60 -14.20 -13.27 9.36
N MET A 61 -12.89 -13.40 9.15
CA MET A 61 -12.07 -14.43 9.78
C MET A 61 -12.04 -14.31 11.30
N ARG A 62 -12.00 -13.09 11.84
CA ARG A 62 -12.09 -12.84 13.29
C ARG A 62 -13.42 -13.30 13.88
N ASN A 63 -14.51 -13.22 13.11
CA ASN A 63 -15.82 -13.69 13.54
C ASN A 63 -15.98 -15.21 13.43
N TYR A 64 -15.31 -15.85 12.46
CA TYR A 64 -15.34 -17.31 12.28
C TYR A 64 -14.40 -18.09 13.21
N MET A 65 -13.36 -17.45 13.75
CA MET A 65 -12.44 -18.03 14.74
C MET A 65 -12.86 -17.74 16.19
N LYS A 66 -14.07 -17.22 16.41
CA LYS A 66 -14.76 -17.22 17.71
C LYS A 66 -15.65 -18.45 17.81
#